data_AF-A0ABD6Z259-F1
#
_entry.id   AF-A0ABD6Z259-F1
#
_cell.length_a   1.000
_cell.length_b   1.000
_cell.length_c   1.000
_cell.angle_alpha   90.00
_cell.angle_beta   90.00
_cell.angle_gamma   90.00
#
_symmetry.space_group_name_H-M   'P 1'
#
loop_
_entity.id
_entity.type
_entity.pdbx_description
1 polymer ?
#
loop_
_entity_poly.entity_id
_entity_poly.type
_entity_poly.pdbx_seq_one_letter_code
_entity_poly.pdbx_strand_id
1 'polypeptide(L)'
;MTIKAQVSAKMTSKNQITIPKSVRQILGLKENHWVIFEFTPEGEIKVRGEKAAPSFEDFWKQELAIIEEMGKFDTGEMFFEKDLGEENIEW
;
A
#
# COMPACT_ATOMS: atom_id res chain seq x y z
N MET A 1 21.84 14.12 -20.98
CA MET A 1 22.20 12.72 -21.23
C MET A 1 21.77 11.91 -20.02
N THR A 2 20.76 11.05 -20.16
CA THR A 2 20.28 10.23 -19.03
C THR A 2 21.20 9.03 -18.88
N ILE A 3 22.00 9.00 -17.82
CA ILE A 3 22.89 7.88 -17.53
C ILE A 3 22.01 6.70 -17.13
N LYS A 4 21.91 5.69 -18.00
CA LYS A 4 21.18 4.46 -17.71
C LYS A 4 22.01 3.63 -16.74
N ALA A 5 21.75 3.77 -15.44
CA ALA A 5 22.41 2.96 -14.42
C ALA A 5 21.84 1.54 -14.46
N GLN A 6 22.67 0.56 -14.85
CA GLN A 6 22.31 -0.85 -14.87
C GLN A 6 22.96 -1.54 -13.67
N VAL A 7 22.16 -2.23 -12.87
CA VAL A 7 22.64 -3.04 -11.75
C VAL A 7 22.15 -4.47 -11.97
N SER A 8 23.06 -5.44 -11.89
CA SER A 8 22.75 -6.86 -12.01
C SER A 8 22.88 -7.57 -10.66
N ALA A 9 22.12 -8.65 -10.49
CA ALA A 9 22.20 -9.51 -9.32
C ALA A 9 22.25 -10.97 -9.77
N LYS A 10 23.00 -11.80 -9.03
CA LYS A 10 23.11 -13.23 -9.31
C LYS A 10 22.02 -14.00 -8.56
N MET A 11 21.41 -14.97 -9.22
CA MET A 11 20.50 -15.91 -8.58
C MET A 11 21.28 -16.89 -7.71
N THR A 12 20.80 -17.09 -6.48
CA THR A 12 21.36 -18.06 -5.53
C THR A 12 20.89 -19.48 -5.84
N SER A 13 21.49 -20.48 -5.20
CA SER A 13 21.09 -21.90 -5.34
C SER A 13 19.67 -22.19 -4.85
N LYS A 14 19.07 -21.28 -4.07
CA LYS A 14 17.68 -21.39 -3.58
C LYS A 14 16.67 -20.66 -4.46
N ASN A 15 17.03 -20.30 -5.69
CA ASN A 15 16.20 -19.50 -6.60
C ASN A 15 15.83 -18.11 -6.02
N GLN A 16 16.67 -17.56 -5.15
CA GLN A 16 16.49 -16.22 -4.59
C GLN A 16 17.41 -15.23 -5.30
N ILE A 17 16.91 -14.04 -5.61
CA ILE A 17 17.72 -12.92 -6.12
C ILE A 17 17.86 -11.91 -4.99
N THR A 18 19.11 -11.49 -4.72
CA THR A 18 19.35 -10.43 -3.75
C THR A 18 19.05 -9.07 -4.39
N ILE A 19 18.18 -8.28 -3.77
CA ILE A 19 17.90 -6.91 -4.22
C ILE A 19 19.11 -6.03 -3.86
N PRO A 20 19.82 -5.44 -4.84
CA PRO A 20 20.97 -4.58 -4.58
C PRO A 20 20.62 -3.36 -3.72
N LYS A 21 21.59 -2.85 -2.94
CA LYS A 21 21.38 -1.72 -2.01
C LYS A 21 20.75 -0.51 -2.69
N SER A 22 21.24 -0.15 -3.88
CA SER A 22 20.73 1.01 -4.65
C SER A 22 19.25 0.84 -5.02
N VAL A 23 18.86 -0.37 -5.43
CA VAL A 23 17.46 -0.67 -5.78
C VAL A 23 16.56 -0.61 -4.54
N ARG A 24 17.01 -1.16 -3.40
CA ARG A 24 16.27 -1.06 -2.13
C ARG A 24 16.03 0.38 -1.69
N GLN A 25 17.03 1.25 -1.82
CA GLN A 25 16.93 2.66 -1.45
C GLN A 25 15.93 3.40 -2.34
N ILE A 26 15.95 3.16 -3.65
CA ILE A 26 15.00 3.77 -4.59
C ILE A 26 13.57 3.30 -4.31
N LEU A 27 13.38 2.02 -4.01
CA LEU A 27 12.06 1.45 -3.70
C LEU A 27 11.61 1.70 -2.25
N GLY A 28 12.43 2.31 -1.40
CA GLY A 28 12.11 2.53 0.01
C GLY A 28 11.89 1.25 0.82
N LEU A 29 12.49 0.12 0.39
CA LEU A 29 12.29 -1.18 1.01
C LEU A 29 13.07 -1.31 2.32
N LYS A 30 12.40 -1.75 3.39
CA LYS A 30 13.01 -2.15 4.65
C LYS A 30 12.90 -3.66 4.84
N GLU A 31 13.51 -4.16 5.91
CA GLU A 31 13.34 -5.56 6.32
C GLU A 31 11.86 -5.87 6.54
N ASN A 32 11.43 -7.06 6.13
CA ASN A 32 10.03 -7.51 6.18
C ASN A 32 9.03 -6.74 5.30
N HIS A 33 9.48 -5.83 4.42
CA HIS A 33 8.60 -5.25 3.41
C HIS A 33 8.33 -6.25 2.28
N TRP A 34 7.08 -6.30 1.84
CA TRP A 34 6.71 -7.07 0.65
C TRP A 34 7.14 -6.36 -0.62
N VAL A 35 7.45 -7.17 -1.63
CA VAL A 35 7.81 -6.73 -2.97
C VAL A 35 6.84 -7.35 -3.94
N ILE A 36 6.25 -6.51 -4.79
CA ILE A 36 5.26 -6.91 -5.79
C ILE A 36 5.96 -7.00 -7.15
N PHE A 37 5.78 -8.14 -7.80
CA PHE A 37 6.24 -8.38 -9.17
C PHE A 37 5.03 -8.32 -10.10
N GLU A 38 4.97 -7.30 -10.94
CA GLU A 38 3.95 -7.15 -11.98
C GLU A 38 4.52 -7.68 -13.29
N PHE A 39 3.78 -8.59 -13.92
CA PHE A 39 4.12 -9.13 -15.24
C PHE A 39 3.37 -8.32 -16.29
N THR A 40 4.09 -7.69 -17.21
CA THR A 40 3.46 -7.03 -18.35
C THR A 40 3.30 -8.02 -19.52
N PRO A 41 2.30 -7.84 -20.41
CA PRO A 41 2.12 -8.68 -21.59
C PRO A 41 3.34 -8.72 -22.52
N GLU A 42 4.18 -7.70 -22.46
CA GLU A 42 5.40 -7.56 -23.26
C GLU A 42 6.59 -8.38 -22.70
N GLY A 43 6.37 -9.12 -21.60
CA GLY A 43 7.39 -9.95 -20.97
C GLY A 43 8.34 -9.16 -20.06
N GLU A 44 8.02 -7.90 -19.75
CA GLU A 44 8.75 -7.13 -18.75
C GLU A 44 8.23 -7.43 -17.34
N ILE A 45 9.14 -7.45 -16.37
CA ILE A 45 8.81 -7.59 -14.95
C ILE A 45 9.04 -6.24 -14.29
N LYS A 46 7.96 -5.63 -13.78
CA LYS A 46 8.04 -4.42 -12.97
C LYS A 46 8.08 -4.81 -11.50
N VAL A 47 9.02 -4.23 -10.77
CA VAL A 47 9.21 -4.48 -9.35
C VAL A 47 8.80 -3.23 -8.58
N ARG A 48 7.87 -3.38 -7.65
CA ARG A 48 7.41 -2.31 -6.76
C ARG A 48 7.53 -2.75 -5.32
N GLY A 49 7.81 -1.81 -4.42
CA GLY A 49 7.56 -2.04 -3.01
C GLY A 49 6.06 -2.04 -2.75
N GLU A 50 5.59 -2.94 -1.90
CA GLU A 50 4.26 -2.79 -1.34
C GLU A 50 4.21 -1.45 -0.60
N LYS A 51 3.27 -0.58 -0.97
CA LYS A 51 3.02 0.62 -0.18
C LYS A 51 2.49 0.12 1.15
N ALA A 52 3.24 0.37 2.22
CA ALA A 52 2.68 0.24 3.57
C ALA A 52 1.37 1.02 3.60
N ALA A 53 0.37 0.51 4.33
CA ALA A 53 -0.79 1.31 4.67
C ALA A 53 -0.30 2.68 5.16
N PRO A 54 -0.93 3.79 4.74
CA PRO A 54 -0.52 5.11 5.18
C PRO A 54 -0.41 5.09 6.70
N SER A 55 0.64 5.73 7.24
CA SER A 55 0.70 5.88 8.69
C SER A 55 -0.57 6.58 9.16
N PHE A 56 -0.95 6.38 10.43
CA PHE A 56 -2.11 7.07 11.01
C PHE A 56 -2.08 8.58 10.70
N GLU A 57 -0.91 9.21 10.78
CA GLU A 57 -0.74 10.62 10.46
C GLU A 57 -0.90 10.94 8.97
N ASP A 58 -0.37 10.10 8.08
CA ASP A 58 -0.50 10.30 6.62
C ASP A 58 -1.93 10.07 6.15
N PHE A 59 -2.66 9.15 6.79
CA PHE A 59 -4.07 8.91 6.56
C PHE A 59 -4.89 10.15 6.92
N TRP A 60 -4.72 10.72 8.12
CA TRP A 60 -5.46 11.92 8.52
C TRP A 60 -5.10 13.16 7.72
N LYS A 61 -3.86 13.29 7.24
CA LYS A 61 -3.48 14.38 6.33
C LYS A 61 -4.21 14.29 4.99
N GLN A 62 -4.39 13.08 4.45
CA GLN A 62 -5.17 12.86 3.24
C GLN A 62 -6.65 13.20 3.46
N GLU A 63 -7.23 12.77 4.59
CA GLU A 63 -8.62 13.05 4.92
C GLU A 63 -8.88 14.56 5.11
N LEU A 64 -7.98 15.26 5.80
CA LEU A 64 -8.06 16.71 5.97
C LEU A 64 -7.98 17.46 4.63
N ALA A 65 -7.09 17.05 3.74
CA ALA A 65 -7.00 17.63 2.40
C ALA A 65 -8.29 17.40 1.59
N ILE A 66 -8.92 16.24 1.71
CA ILE A 66 -10.22 15.94 1.09
C ILE A 66 -11.32 16.83 1.67
N ILE A 67 -11.34 17.05 3.00
CA ILE A 67 -12.33 17.91 3.67
C ILE A 67 -12.20 19.37 3.23
N GLU A 68 -10.96 19.86 3.07
CA GLU A 68 -10.66 21.20 2.57
C GLU A 68 -11.10 21.40 1.11
N GLU A 69 -10.90 20.38 0.26
CA GLU A 69 -11.23 20.43 -1.17
C GLU A 69 -12.73 20.22 -1.44
N MET A 70 -13.38 19.30 -0.71
CA MET A 70 -14.78 18.90 -0.95
C MET A 70 -15.79 19.72 -0.15
N GLY A 71 -15.35 20.57 0.77
CA GLY A 71 -16.22 21.48 1.52
C GLY A 71 -17.26 20.75 2.36
N LYS A 72 -16.86 20.33 3.57
CA LYS A 72 -17.69 19.64 4.58
C LYS A 72 -18.32 18.31 4.09
N PHE A 73 -17.72 17.20 4.50
CA PHE A 73 -18.45 15.95 4.68
C PHE A 73 -19.32 16.06 5.94
N ASP A 74 -20.55 16.55 5.77
CA ASP A 74 -21.61 16.30 6.74
C ASP A 74 -22.13 14.88 6.50
N THR A 75 -21.40 13.87 6.98
CA THR A 75 -22.02 12.56 7.20
C THR A 75 -22.99 12.76 8.35
N GLY A 76 -24.22 13.18 8.01
CA GLY A 76 -25.29 13.42 8.98
C GLY A 76 -25.36 12.27 9.97
N GLU A 77 -25.70 12.59 11.22
CA GLU A 77 -25.75 11.61 12.31
C GLU A 77 -26.43 10.33 11.85
N MET A 78 -25.70 9.22 11.91
CA MET A 78 -26.25 7.91 11.60
C MET A 78 -27.26 7.59 12.69
N PHE A 79 -28.53 7.86 12.39
CA PHE A 79 -29.64 7.62 13.31
C PHE A 79 -29.90 6.12 13.32
N PHE A 80 -29.11 5.40 14.13
CA PHE A 80 -29.51 4.08 14.58
C PHE A 80 -30.83 4.30 15.30
N GLU A 81 -31.93 3.89 14.67
CA GLU A 81 -33.26 3.94 15.28
C GLU A 81 -33.24 3.26 16.66
N LYS A 82 -34.32 3.42 17.42
CA LYS A 82 -34.42 2.86 18.77
C LYS A 82 -33.97 1.39 18.76
N ASP A 83 -33.03 1.06 19.64
CA ASP A 83 -32.54 -0.29 19.87
C ASP A 83 -33.74 -1.25 20.04
N LEU A 84 -33.94 -2.12 19.06
CA LEU A 84 -34.96 -3.17 19.03
C LEU A 84 -34.40 -4.48 19.60
N GLY A 85 -33.38 -4.39 20.47
CA GLY A 85 -32.74 -5.51 21.16
C GLY A 85 -33.74 -6.39 21.89
N GLU A 86 -34.28 -7.37 21.19
CA GLU A 86 -34.94 -8.57 21.68
C GLU A 86 -35.04 -9.56 20.49
N GLU A 87 -33.88 -10.02 19.99
CA GLU A 87 -33.88 -11.32 19.32
C GLU A 87 -34.16 -12.37 20.40
N ASN A 88 -35.42 -12.78 20.52
CA ASN A 88 -35.79 -14.00 21.24
C ASN A 88 -35.23 -15.20 20.46
N ILE A 89 -34.00 -15.60 20.79
CA ILE A 89 -33.44 -16.85 20.32
C ILE A 89 -34.09 -17.96 21.17
N GLU A 90 -35.19 -18.52 20.67
CA GLU A 90 -35.76 -19.75 21.23
C GLU A 90 -34.78 -20.91 20.94
N TRP A 91 -34.30 -21.55 22.01
CA TRP A 91 -33.46 -22.76 21.99
C TRP A 91 -34.30 -24.04 22.13
#